data_AF-A0A210QHB6-F1
#
_entry.id   AF-A0A210QHB6-F1
#
_cell.length_a   1.000
_cell.length_b   1.000
_cell.length_c   1.000
_cell.angle_alpha   90.00
_cell.angle_beta   90.00
_cell.angle_gamma   90.00
#
_symmetry.space_group_name_H-M   'P 1'
#
loop_
_entity.id
_entity.type
_entity.pdbx_description
1 polymer ?
#
loop_
_entity_poly.entity_id
_entity_poly.type
_entity_poly.pdbx_seq_one_letter_code
_entity_poly.pdbx_strand_id
1 'polypeptide(L)'
;MLPPLHALSQTYFVIPKPSYKVPELVRVVSIVSNTEVRINDGTSMQVVLLESAGSFHEFSLTSESGVIITGDDKIQVAQISLSDSIGGGYGDPCMSLAISPEDFLTEYVFFVPDTELFALVQSNLVVIYKKDAKVKLDDVYLPNNTAVIDIADSDFIFAEIEGISPGTHTLTGGDSGTRLAGILYGYGIRNQYQMPIGRNLGKLSAQIGVSKSLLSDKFRGTEMSSRFTDYLPFEAPFLNIATVSKIECALLCSESSTCYILAIKLAEGSVWVECLLYTIAAASSQLHSAPGYTLYRRLK
;
A
#
# COMPACT_ATOMS: atom_id res chain seq x y z
N MET A 1 -4.51 -4.67 1.47
CA MET A 1 -3.13 -4.91 0.98
C MET A 1 -2.15 -4.39 2.03
N LEU A 2 -1.11 -5.17 2.38
CA LEU A 2 -0.06 -4.69 3.30
C LEU A 2 0.91 -3.77 2.53
N PRO A 3 1.23 -2.57 3.02
CA PRO A 3 2.19 -1.69 2.38
C PRO A 3 3.61 -2.28 2.52
N PRO A 4 4.52 -1.93 1.59
CA PRO A 4 5.93 -2.23 1.77
C PRO A 4 6.50 -1.46 2.97
N LEU A 5 7.56 -1.99 3.60
CA LEU A 5 8.13 -1.43 4.83
C LEU A 5 8.56 0.04 4.72
N HIS A 6 9.03 0.48 3.55
CA HIS A 6 9.44 1.87 3.35
C HIS A 6 8.26 2.86 3.35
N ALA A 7 7.04 2.39 3.07
CA ALA A 7 5.82 3.19 3.07
C ALA A 7 5.11 3.17 4.43
N LEU A 8 5.73 2.56 5.45
CA LEU A 8 5.28 2.69 6.82
C LEU A 8 5.69 4.04 7.40
N SER A 9 4.90 4.47 8.37
CA SER A 9 4.96 5.77 9.03
C SER A 9 5.33 5.65 10.50
N GLN A 10 5.74 6.77 11.10
CA GLN A 10 5.89 6.85 12.55
C GLN A 10 4.55 7.15 13.24
N THR A 11 3.68 7.93 12.60
CA THR A 11 2.40 8.36 13.17
C THR A 11 1.23 7.74 12.43
N TYR A 12 0.24 7.21 13.15
CA TYR A 12 -1.01 6.69 12.60
C TYR A 12 -2.21 7.20 13.37
N PHE A 13 -3.32 7.35 12.66
CA PHE A 13 -4.64 7.59 13.24
C PHE A 13 -5.46 6.30 13.21
N VAL A 14 -5.99 5.93 14.36
CA VAL A 14 -6.99 4.87 14.51
C VAL A 14 -8.30 5.53 14.87
N ILE A 15 -9.32 5.31 14.05
CA ILE A 15 -10.57 6.05 14.15
C ILE A 15 -11.67 5.09 14.62
N PRO A 16 -12.34 5.36 15.74
CA PRO A 16 -13.53 4.61 16.10
C PRO A 16 -14.61 4.88 15.05
N LYS A 17 -15.55 3.95 14.92
CA LYS A 17 -16.66 4.04 13.96
C LYS A 17 -17.93 4.36 14.74
N PRO A 18 -18.36 5.64 14.82
CA PRO A 18 -19.46 6.05 15.69
C PRO A 18 -20.73 5.21 15.57
N SER A 19 -21.11 4.81 14.34
CA SER A 19 -22.32 4.00 14.09
C SER A 19 -22.09 2.50 14.28
N TYR A 20 -20.84 2.07 14.43
CA TYR A 20 -20.43 0.70 14.74
C TYR A 20 -19.99 0.61 16.21
N LYS A 21 -20.96 0.44 17.12
CA LYS A 21 -20.77 0.47 18.59
C LYS A 21 -20.09 -0.77 19.18
N VAL A 22 -19.30 -1.46 18.40
CA VAL A 22 -18.66 -2.73 18.78
C VAL A 22 -17.19 -2.47 19.10
N PRO A 23 -16.62 -3.13 20.13
CA PRO A 23 -15.20 -3.08 20.40
C PRO A 23 -14.35 -3.56 19.22
N GLU A 24 -13.33 -2.77 18.87
CA GLU A 24 -12.33 -3.15 17.88
C GLU A 24 -10.98 -3.37 18.55
N LEU A 25 -10.20 -4.32 18.03
CA LEU A 25 -8.84 -4.58 18.48
C LEU A 25 -7.86 -3.79 17.62
N VAL A 26 -6.92 -3.11 18.26
CA VAL A 26 -5.82 -2.43 17.60
C VAL A 26 -4.55 -3.21 17.85
N ARG A 27 -3.81 -3.52 16.78
CA ARG A 27 -2.48 -4.14 16.86
C ARG A 27 -1.43 -3.20 16.31
N VAL A 28 -0.43 -2.89 17.12
CA VAL A 28 0.76 -2.13 16.73
C VAL A 28 1.94 -3.08 16.65
N VAL A 29 2.67 -3.07 15.54
CA VAL A 29 3.82 -3.94 15.28
C VAL A 29 5.05 -3.09 15.01
N SER A 30 6.17 -3.39 15.67
CA SER A 30 7.47 -2.77 15.38
C SER A 30 8.14 -3.44 14.18
N ILE A 31 8.87 -2.68 13.37
CA ILE A 31 9.67 -3.24 12.27
C ILE A 31 11.17 -3.32 12.60
N VAL A 32 11.58 -2.66 13.68
CA VAL A 32 12.92 -2.74 14.27
C VAL A 32 12.79 -3.08 15.75
N SER A 33 13.88 -3.54 16.37
CA SER A 33 13.92 -3.80 17.80
C SER A 33 14.00 -2.50 18.60
N ASN A 34 13.53 -2.54 19.85
CA ASN A 34 13.53 -1.41 20.79
C ASN A 34 12.76 -0.17 20.28
N THR A 35 11.62 -0.39 19.64
CA THR A 35 10.73 0.71 19.22
C THR A 35 9.84 1.12 20.39
N GLU A 36 9.88 2.39 20.75
CA GLU A 36 8.96 2.98 21.72
C GLU A 36 7.72 3.51 21.01
N VAL A 37 6.56 3.01 21.42
CA VAL A 37 5.25 3.40 20.88
C VAL A 37 4.48 4.19 21.93
N ARG A 38 3.99 5.36 21.55
CA ARG A 38 3.09 6.21 22.32
C ARG A 38 1.67 6.07 21.75
N ILE A 39 0.70 5.78 22.59
CA ILE A 39 -0.72 5.65 22.24
C ILE A 39 -1.47 6.71 23.04
N ASN A 40 -2.18 7.59 22.35
CA ASN A 40 -2.97 8.64 22.95
C ASN A 40 -4.41 8.60 22.42
N ASP A 41 -5.35 8.37 23.32
CA ASP A 41 -6.78 8.27 23.01
C ASP A 41 -7.59 9.55 23.34
N GLY A 42 -6.88 10.62 23.73
CA GLY A 42 -7.44 11.91 24.13
C GLY A 42 -7.76 12.00 25.63
N THR A 43 -7.73 10.88 26.34
CA THR A 43 -7.97 10.80 27.80
C THR A 43 -6.76 10.28 28.57
N SER A 44 -5.95 9.44 27.93
CA SER A 44 -4.79 8.80 28.51
C SER A 44 -3.64 8.72 27.49
N MET A 45 -2.42 8.66 28.00
CA MET A 45 -1.20 8.44 27.23
C MET A 45 -0.52 7.17 27.74
N GLN A 46 -0.40 6.17 26.89
CA GLN A 46 0.32 4.94 27.17
C GLN A 46 1.63 4.91 26.38
N VAL A 47 2.70 4.45 27.02
CA VAL A 47 4.00 4.21 26.37
C VAL A 47 4.32 2.73 26.47
N VAL A 48 4.67 2.11 25.34
CA VAL A 48 4.96 0.68 25.23
C VAL A 48 6.29 0.50 24.51
N LEU A 49 7.17 -0.33 25.09
CA LEU A 49 8.41 -0.74 24.44
C LEU A 49 8.21 -2.07 23.71
N LEU A 50 8.51 -2.08 22.42
CA LEU A 50 8.50 -3.26 21.56
C LEU A 50 9.94 -3.76 21.38
N GLU A 51 10.33 -4.76 22.18
CA GLU A 51 11.73 -5.17 22.36
C GLU A 51 12.38 -5.76 21.09
N SER A 52 11.59 -6.39 20.21
CA SER A 52 12.10 -7.09 19.02
C SER A 52 11.35 -6.67 17.76
N ALA A 53 12.04 -6.67 16.62
CA ALA A 53 11.36 -6.53 15.32
C ALA A 53 10.26 -7.59 15.16
N GLY A 54 9.06 -7.17 14.77
CA GLY A 54 7.88 -8.03 14.64
C GLY A 54 7.14 -8.31 15.95
N SER A 55 7.66 -7.84 17.10
CA SER A 55 6.89 -7.81 18.35
C SER A 55 5.73 -6.83 18.22
N PHE A 56 4.67 -7.07 18.99
CA PHE A 56 3.45 -6.30 18.86
C PHE A 56 2.80 -6.02 20.22
N HIS A 57 2.01 -4.95 20.26
CA HIS A 57 1.12 -4.62 21.36
C HIS A 57 -0.32 -4.56 20.86
N GLU A 58 -1.25 -5.09 21.64
CA GLU A 58 -2.67 -5.05 21.34
C GLU A 58 -3.45 -4.38 22.46
N PHE A 59 -4.46 -3.62 22.06
CA PHE A 59 -5.40 -2.99 22.98
C PHE A 59 -6.77 -2.84 22.32
N SER A 60 -7.82 -2.78 23.13
CA SER A 60 -9.17 -2.53 22.64
C SER A 60 -9.39 -1.02 22.42
N LEU A 61 -9.97 -0.66 21.29
CA LEU A 61 -10.40 0.69 21.00
C LEU A 61 -11.71 0.96 21.76
N THR A 62 -11.61 1.68 22.88
CA THR A 62 -12.75 2.03 23.74
C THR A 62 -13.06 3.53 23.76
N SER A 63 -12.23 4.35 23.14
CA SER A 63 -12.42 5.80 23.08
C SER A 63 -13.44 6.17 22.01
N GLU A 64 -14.25 7.20 22.29
CA GLU A 64 -15.11 7.84 21.30
C GLU A 64 -14.32 8.83 20.42
N SER A 65 -13.14 9.26 20.87
CA SER A 65 -12.22 10.12 20.13
C SER A 65 -11.30 9.31 19.22
N GLY A 66 -10.73 9.96 18.20
CA GLY A 66 -9.69 9.35 17.38
C GLY A 66 -8.39 9.17 18.18
N VAL A 67 -7.75 8.01 18.04
CA VAL A 67 -6.50 7.68 18.71
C VAL A 67 -5.32 8.01 17.80
N ILE A 68 -4.31 8.69 18.34
CA ILE A 68 -3.02 8.88 17.68
C ILE A 68 -2.00 7.90 18.25
N ILE A 69 -1.32 7.18 17.37
CA ILE A 69 -0.26 6.24 17.72
C ILE A 69 1.03 6.71 17.07
N THR A 70 2.08 6.92 17.86
CA THR A 70 3.37 7.41 17.37
C THR A 70 4.51 6.52 17.84
N GLY A 71 5.31 5.99 16.91
CA GLY A 71 6.58 5.33 17.17
C GLY A 71 7.76 6.31 17.08
N ASP A 72 8.83 6.03 17.81
CA ASP A 72 10.14 6.65 17.58
C ASP A 72 10.83 6.13 16.30
N ASP A 73 10.45 4.94 15.83
CA ASP A 73 10.69 4.40 14.49
C ASP A 73 9.36 4.08 13.78
N LYS A 74 9.44 3.69 12.50
CA LYS A 74 8.30 3.26 11.71
C LYS A 74 7.62 2.05 12.34
N ILE A 75 6.30 2.09 12.35
CA ILE A 75 5.44 1.03 12.88
C ILE A 75 4.40 0.63 11.85
N GLN A 76 3.78 -0.53 12.07
CA GLN A 76 2.56 -0.92 11.37
C GLN A 76 1.42 -0.98 12.38
N VAL A 77 0.28 -0.40 12.01
CA VAL A 77 -0.92 -0.38 12.86
C VAL A 77 -2.09 -0.97 12.08
N ALA A 78 -2.76 -1.94 12.69
CA ALA A 78 -3.96 -2.57 12.15
C ALA A 78 -5.13 -2.38 13.12
N GLN A 79 -6.31 -2.12 12.57
CA GLN A 79 -7.58 -2.08 13.27
C GLN A 79 -8.40 -3.29 12.83
N ILE A 80 -8.82 -4.11 13.79
CA ILE A 80 -9.44 -5.41 13.58
C ILE A 80 -10.81 -5.35 14.24
N SER A 81 -11.86 -5.44 13.42
CA SER A 81 -13.21 -5.63 13.92
C SER A 81 -13.37 -7.10 14.29
N LEU A 82 -13.83 -7.34 15.51
CA LEU A 82 -14.06 -8.68 16.03
C LEU A 82 -15.25 -9.34 15.30
N SER A 83 -15.31 -10.67 15.32
CA SER A 83 -16.46 -11.40 14.80
C SER A 83 -17.61 -11.40 15.80
N ASP A 84 -18.84 -11.53 15.31
CA ASP A 84 -20.04 -11.63 16.15
C ASP A 84 -19.89 -12.67 17.29
N SER A 85 -19.31 -13.83 16.97
CA SER A 85 -19.08 -14.94 17.91
C SER A 85 -18.14 -14.65 19.09
N ILE A 86 -17.39 -13.55 19.07
CA ILE A 86 -16.46 -13.15 20.16
C ILE A 86 -16.70 -11.72 20.64
N GLY A 87 -17.93 -11.21 20.49
CA GLY A 87 -18.32 -9.89 20.97
C GLY A 87 -18.20 -8.77 19.93
N GLY A 88 -18.03 -9.13 18.66
CA GLY A 88 -17.99 -8.24 17.50
C GLY A 88 -19.36 -7.73 17.03
N GLY A 89 -20.47 -8.22 17.57
CA GLY A 89 -21.84 -7.78 17.30
C GLY A 89 -22.37 -7.96 15.86
N TYR A 90 -21.51 -8.05 14.85
CA TYR A 90 -21.83 -8.14 13.43
C TYR A 90 -20.75 -8.90 12.67
N GLY A 91 -21.18 -9.86 11.85
CA GLY A 91 -20.39 -10.49 10.79
C GLY A 91 -19.07 -11.18 11.14
N ASP A 92 -18.39 -11.66 10.09
CA ASP A 92 -17.07 -12.30 10.11
C ASP A 92 -15.96 -11.26 10.36
N PRO A 93 -14.87 -11.57 11.08
CA PRO A 93 -13.90 -10.55 11.46
C PRO A 93 -13.27 -9.89 10.23
N CYS A 94 -13.06 -8.57 10.29
CA CYS A 94 -12.42 -7.82 9.21
C CYS A 94 -11.26 -6.96 9.74
N MET A 95 -10.26 -6.70 8.90
CA MET A 95 -9.07 -5.93 9.28
C MET A 95 -8.80 -4.83 8.26
N SER A 96 -8.56 -3.61 8.75
CA SER A 96 -7.96 -2.52 7.98
C SER A 96 -6.61 -2.14 8.57
N LEU A 97 -5.77 -1.50 7.75
CA LEU A 97 -4.61 -0.80 8.27
C LEU A 97 -5.03 0.62 8.65
N ALA A 98 -4.52 1.09 9.78
CA ALA A 98 -4.66 2.48 10.15
C ALA A 98 -3.97 3.38 9.12
N ILE A 99 -4.42 4.63 9.04
CA ILE A 99 -3.93 5.59 8.04
C ILE A 99 -3.00 6.58 8.72
N SER A 100 -1.89 6.91 8.06
CA SER A 100 -1.01 7.98 8.50
C SER A 100 -1.37 9.32 7.83
N PRO A 101 -1.32 10.47 8.54
CA PRO A 101 -1.48 11.78 7.93
C PRO A 101 -0.51 12.07 6.77
N GLU A 102 0.67 11.43 6.75
CA GLU A 102 1.64 11.61 5.67
C GLU A 102 1.18 11.01 4.33
N ASP A 103 0.28 10.02 4.42
CA ASP A 103 -0.25 9.28 3.28
C ASP A 103 -1.51 9.88 2.66
N PHE A 104 -2.04 10.95 3.25
CA PHE A 104 -3.28 11.58 2.81
C PHE A 104 -3.16 12.09 1.36
N LEU A 105 -4.22 11.96 0.58
CA LEU A 105 -4.30 12.47 -0.79
C LEU A 105 -5.27 13.65 -0.84
N THR A 106 -5.24 14.38 -1.95
CA THR A 106 -6.19 15.48 -2.20
C THR A 106 -7.50 14.98 -2.80
N GLU A 107 -7.49 13.77 -3.36
CA GLU A 107 -8.60 13.18 -4.08
C GLU A 107 -8.53 11.65 -4.02
N TYR A 108 -9.70 11.03 -3.90
CA TYR A 108 -9.89 9.59 -3.98
C TYR A 108 -11.07 9.27 -4.90
N VAL A 109 -10.93 8.20 -5.67
CA VAL A 109 -12.05 7.52 -6.34
C VAL A 109 -12.17 6.15 -5.68
N PHE A 110 -13.35 5.82 -5.19
CA PHE A 110 -13.58 4.56 -4.47
C PHE A 110 -14.92 3.94 -4.83
N PHE A 111 -15.05 2.64 -4.56
CA PHE A 111 -16.24 1.87 -4.89
C PHE A 111 -16.91 1.37 -3.62
N VAL A 112 -18.23 1.56 -3.54
CA VAL A 112 -19.08 1.05 -2.48
C VAL A 112 -19.82 -0.19 -3.00
N PRO A 113 -19.67 -1.35 -2.33
CA PRO A 113 -20.34 -2.58 -2.74
C PRO A 113 -21.86 -2.49 -2.57
N ASP A 114 -22.56 -3.28 -3.36
CA ASP A 114 -24.01 -3.43 -3.28
C ASP A 114 -24.43 -4.05 -1.94
N THR A 115 -25.21 -3.31 -1.15
CA THR A 115 -25.57 -3.74 0.20
C THR A 115 -26.48 -4.97 0.20
N GLU A 116 -27.36 -5.12 -0.79
CA GLU A 116 -28.27 -6.28 -0.89
C GLU A 116 -27.51 -7.53 -1.32
N LEU A 117 -26.71 -7.42 -2.38
CA LEU A 117 -25.91 -8.55 -2.90
C LEU A 117 -24.94 -9.10 -1.86
N PHE A 118 -24.40 -8.23 -1.00
CA PHE A 118 -23.44 -8.60 0.04
C PHE A 118 -24.08 -8.76 1.43
N ALA A 119 -25.42 -8.71 1.55
CA ALA A 119 -26.14 -8.84 2.82
C ALA A 119 -25.62 -7.91 3.94
N LEU A 120 -25.31 -6.66 3.57
CA LEU A 120 -24.90 -5.58 4.45
C LEU A 120 -26.12 -4.77 4.87
N VAL A 121 -26.12 -4.26 6.10
CA VAL A 121 -27.13 -3.31 6.58
C VAL A 121 -26.88 -1.93 5.97
N GLN A 122 -25.63 -1.46 6.04
CA GLN A 122 -25.21 -0.19 5.47
C GLN A 122 -23.71 -0.17 5.16
N SER A 123 -23.33 0.75 4.27
CA SER A 123 -21.94 1.14 4.03
C SER A 123 -21.76 2.59 4.47
N ASN A 124 -20.72 2.85 5.24
CA ASN A 124 -20.40 4.14 5.80
C ASN A 124 -18.96 4.54 5.44
N LEU A 125 -18.70 5.84 5.42
CA LEU A 125 -17.36 6.39 5.21
C LEU A 125 -16.98 7.25 6.41
N VAL A 126 -15.85 6.91 7.02
CA VAL A 126 -15.14 7.82 7.90
C VAL A 126 -14.22 8.67 7.04
N VAL A 127 -14.30 10.00 7.18
CA VAL A 127 -13.46 10.96 6.47
C VAL A 127 -12.59 11.70 7.48
N ILE A 128 -11.28 11.75 7.25
CA ILE A 128 -10.29 12.39 8.14
C ILE A 128 -9.68 13.59 7.42
N TYR A 129 -9.68 14.76 8.06
CA TYR A 129 -9.21 16.01 7.48
C TYR A 129 -8.86 17.03 8.57
N LYS A 130 -8.19 18.12 8.21
CA LYS A 130 -7.85 19.19 9.17
C LYS A 130 -9.11 19.97 9.58
N LYS A 131 -9.15 20.47 10.83
CA LYS A 131 -10.30 21.19 11.42
C LYS A 131 -10.89 22.30 10.54
N ASP A 132 -10.04 23.10 9.89
CA ASP A 132 -10.48 24.22 9.05
C ASP A 132 -10.64 23.87 7.56
N ALA A 133 -10.41 22.62 7.19
CA ALA A 133 -10.48 22.18 5.81
C ALA A 133 -11.92 21.84 5.39
N LYS A 134 -12.23 22.11 4.13
CA LYS A 134 -13.49 21.66 3.50
C LYS A 134 -13.25 20.38 2.71
N VAL A 135 -14.23 19.50 2.69
CA VAL A 135 -14.19 18.24 1.94
C VAL A 135 -15.50 18.09 1.16
N LYS A 136 -15.43 17.45 0.00
CA LYS A 136 -16.59 17.10 -0.83
C LYS A 136 -16.68 15.60 -1.02
N LEU A 137 -17.90 15.07 -1.00
CA LEU A 137 -18.28 13.75 -1.48
C LEU A 137 -19.13 13.94 -2.73
N ASP A 138 -18.73 13.34 -3.85
CA ASP A 138 -19.40 13.47 -5.15
C ASP A 138 -19.67 14.92 -5.57
N ASP A 139 -18.61 15.75 -5.47
CA ASP A 139 -18.62 17.19 -5.74
C ASP A 139 -19.53 18.04 -4.82
N VAL A 140 -20.19 17.43 -3.84
CA VAL A 140 -21.03 18.11 -2.85
C VAL A 140 -20.24 18.27 -1.55
N TYR A 141 -20.14 19.50 -1.05
CA TYR A 141 -19.51 19.75 0.26
C TYR A 141 -20.23 18.98 1.36
N LEU A 142 -19.46 18.44 2.31
CA LEU A 142 -20.04 17.86 3.51
C LEU A 142 -20.93 18.91 4.21
N PRO A 143 -22.13 18.53 4.68
CA PRO A 143 -23.04 19.45 5.34
C PRO A 143 -22.38 20.18 6.52
N ASN A 144 -22.68 21.47 6.70
CA ASN A 144 -22.13 22.26 7.81
C ASN A 144 -22.51 21.71 9.21
N ASN A 145 -23.53 20.86 9.30
CA ASN A 145 -24.00 20.21 10.51
C ASN A 145 -23.49 18.76 10.67
N THR A 146 -22.57 18.30 9.80
CA THR A 146 -21.92 17.01 10.00
C THR A 146 -21.19 17.00 11.34
N ALA A 147 -21.50 16.03 12.20
CA ALA A 147 -20.82 15.87 13.46
C ALA A 147 -19.35 15.52 13.20
N VAL A 148 -18.44 16.27 13.83
CA VAL A 148 -17.00 16.06 13.74
C VAL A 148 -16.46 15.71 15.12
N ILE A 149 -15.50 14.81 15.16
CA ILE A 149 -14.85 14.36 16.38
C ILE A 149 -13.35 14.59 16.25
N ASP A 150 -12.74 15.04 17.33
CA ASP A 150 -11.30 15.30 17.39
C ASP A 150 -10.48 13.99 17.38
N ILE A 151 -9.34 14.05 16.71
CA ILE A 151 -8.27 13.06 16.87
C ILE A 151 -7.29 13.61 17.91
N ALA A 152 -7.01 12.82 18.94
CA ALA A 152 -6.23 13.21 20.10
C ALA A 152 -4.90 13.91 19.75
N ASP A 153 -4.63 15.02 20.43
CA ASP A 153 -3.42 15.86 20.27
C ASP A 153 -3.04 16.16 18.81
N SER A 154 -4.03 16.43 17.96
CA SER A 154 -3.80 16.75 16.54
C SER A 154 -4.73 17.85 16.01
N ASP A 155 -4.35 18.45 14.88
CA ASP A 155 -5.17 19.41 14.13
C ASP A 155 -6.19 18.71 13.21
N PHE A 156 -6.33 17.39 13.32
CA PHE A 156 -7.23 16.59 12.51
C PHE A 156 -8.51 16.26 13.26
N ILE A 157 -9.58 16.19 12.49
CA ILE A 157 -10.89 15.71 12.88
C ILE A 157 -11.29 14.59 11.95
N PHE A 158 -12.26 13.81 12.38
CA PHE A 158 -12.98 12.91 11.50
C PHE A 158 -14.49 13.15 11.55
N ALA A 159 -15.14 12.81 10.45
CA ALA A 159 -16.58 12.78 10.31
C ALA A 159 -17.01 11.41 9.79
N GLU A 160 -18.19 10.96 10.21
CA GLU A 160 -18.82 9.77 9.62
C GLU A 160 -19.96 10.19 8.68
N ILE A 161 -19.99 9.57 7.51
CA ILE A 161 -21.07 9.67 6.54
C ILE A 161 -21.71 8.29 6.46
N GLU A 162 -22.95 8.19 6.91
CA GLU A 162 -23.69 6.94 6.93
C GLU A 162 -24.48 6.68 5.64
N GLY A 163 -24.69 5.41 5.32
CA GLY A 163 -25.65 5.00 4.30
C GLY A 163 -25.28 5.45 2.89
N ILE A 164 -24.00 5.38 2.54
CA ILE A 164 -23.54 5.71 1.19
C ILE A 164 -24.08 4.67 0.22
N SER A 165 -24.66 5.15 -0.88
CA SER A 165 -25.22 4.31 -1.93
C SER A 165 -24.15 3.41 -2.56
N PRO A 166 -24.50 2.22 -3.07
CA PRO A 166 -23.60 1.44 -3.90
C PRO A 166 -23.17 2.18 -5.17
N GLY A 167 -21.93 1.99 -5.60
CA GLY A 167 -21.41 2.61 -6.82
C GLY A 167 -20.03 3.22 -6.68
N THR A 168 -19.65 4.02 -7.68
CA THR A 168 -18.37 4.75 -7.67
C THR A 168 -18.59 6.15 -7.12
N HIS A 169 -17.73 6.55 -6.19
CA HIS A 169 -17.79 7.82 -5.50
C HIS A 169 -16.45 8.54 -5.57
N THR A 170 -16.49 9.86 -5.42
CA THR A 170 -15.28 10.70 -5.31
C THR A 170 -15.24 11.43 -3.98
N LEU A 171 -14.07 11.46 -3.35
CA LEU A 171 -13.84 12.23 -2.13
C LEU A 171 -12.70 13.22 -2.40
N THR A 172 -12.97 14.51 -2.34
CA THR A 172 -12.03 15.56 -2.74
C THR A 172 -11.87 16.65 -1.70
N GLY A 173 -10.66 17.22 -1.64
CA GLY A 173 -10.37 18.42 -0.88
C GLY A 173 -11.13 19.60 -1.48
N GLY A 174 -11.82 20.37 -0.65
CA GLY A 174 -12.64 21.50 -1.06
C GLY A 174 -11.85 22.70 -1.59
N ASP A 175 -10.60 22.82 -1.17
CA ASP A 175 -9.63 23.85 -1.55
C ASP A 175 -8.36 23.20 -2.12
N SER A 176 -7.60 23.94 -2.92
CA SER A 176 -6.37 23.46 -3.54
C SER A 176 -5.37 22.97 -2.50
N GLY A 177 -4.99 21.69 -2.58
CA GLY A 177 -3.97 21.08 -1.71
C GLY A 177 -4.48 20.58 -0.37
N THR A 178 -5.79 20.67 -0.09
CA THR A 178 -6.40 20.02 1.08
C THR A 178 -6.20 18.52 0.99
N ARG A 179 -5.40 17.97 1.92
CA ARG A 179 -5.15 16.53 2.05
C ARG A 179 -6.10 15.94 3.08
N LEU A 180 -6.64 14.78 2.77
CA LEU A 180 -7.62 14.05 3.57
C LEU A 180 -7.39 12.54 3.42
N ALA A 181 -8.13 11.75 4.18
CA ALA A 181 -8.21 10.30 4.01
C ALA A 181 -9.63 9.81 4.24
N GLY A 182 -9.89 8.58 3.81
CA GLY A 182 -11.14 7.91 4.09
C GLY A 182 -10.95 6.44 4.47
N ILE A 183 -11.82 5.96 5.36
CA ILE A 183 -11.96 4.55 5.70
C ILE A 183 -13.40 4.18 5.35
N LEU A 184 -13.55 3.39 4.29
CA LEU A 184 -14.83 2.83 3.92
C LEU A 184 -15.04 1.55 4.71
N TYR A 185 -16.22 1.41 5.29
CA TYR A 185 -16.57 0.21 6.00
C TYR A 185 -18.07 -0.09 5.85
N GLY A 186 -18.43 -1.34 6.03
CA GLY A 186 -19.83 -1.75 6.05
C GLY A 186 -19.98 -3.02 6.85
N TYR A 187 -21.17 -3.20 7.39
CA TYR A 187 -21.48 -4.32 8.27
C TYR A 187 -22.90 -4.79 8.03
N GLY A 188 -23.11 -6.08 8.24
CA GLY A 188 -24.39 -6.74 8.25
C GLY A 188 -24.37 -7.90 9.22
N ILE A 189 -25.40 -8.72 9.21
CA ILE A 189 -25.54 -9.82 10.19
C ILE A 189 -24.38 -10.83 10.05
N ARG A 190 -23.90 -11.07 8.81
CA ARG A 190 -22.86 -12.07 8.53
C ARG A 190 -21.59 -11.51 7.89
N ASN A 191 -21.72 -10.43 7.12
CA ASN A 191 -20.61 -9.88 6.38
C ASN A 191 -20.22 -8.52 6.95
N GLN A 192 -18.93 -8.26 7.05
CA GLN A 192 -18.41 -6.94 7.30
C GLN A 192 -17.13 -6.74 6.51
N TYR A 193 -16.85 -5.48 6.19
CA TYR A 193 -15.61 -5.09 5.55
C TYR A 193 -15.17 -3.73 6.08
N GLN A 194 -13.87 -3.50 6.02
CA GLN A 194 -13.28 -2.20 6.26
C GLN A 194 -12.02 -2.06 5.43
N MET A 195 -11.80 -0.88 4.85
CA MET A 195 -10.59 -0.59 4.10
C MET A 195 -10.33 0.92 4.03
N PRO A 196 -9.06 1.34 4.05
CA PRO A 196 -8.71 2.67 3.55
C PRO A 196 -9.12 2.78 2.08
N ILE A 197 -9.74 3.90 1.69
CA ILE A 197 -10.15 4.14 0.30
C ILE A 197 -8.96 4.45 -0.63
N GLY A 198 -7.78 4.61 -0.05
CA GLY A 198 -6.52 4.81 -0.74
C GLY A 198 -5.47 5.37 0.21
N ARG A 199 -4.21 5.31 -0.20
CA ARG A 199 -3.10 5.94 0.52
C ARG A 199 -1.95 6.23 -0.44
N ASN A 200 -1.21 7.30 -0.18
CA ASN A 200 0.08 7.50 -0.84
C ASN A 200 1.07 6.43 -0.33
N LEU A 201 1.79 5.76 -1.23
CA LEU A 201 2.86 4.81 -0.85
C LEU A 201 4.26 5.44 -1.04
N GLY A 202 4.30 6.77 -1.08
CA GLY A 202 5.47 7.56 -1.40
C GLY A 202 5.81 7.54 -2.91
N LYS A 203 6.92 8.19 -3.27
CA LYS A 203 7.44 8.11 -4.63
C LYS A 203 7.87 6.67 -4.93
N LEU A 204 7.42 6.11 -6.05
CA LEU A 204 7.98 4.88 -6.64
C LEU A 204 9.52 4.98 -6.79
N SER A 205 10.06 6.19 -6.98
CA SER A 205 11.50 6.44 -7.04
C SER A 205 12.24 6.41 -5.70
N ALA A 206 11.55 6.19 -4.58
CA ALA A 206 12.16 5.78 -3.31
C ALA A 206 12.09 4.26 -3.13
N GLN A 207 11.25 3.58 -3.91
CA GLN A 207 11.18 2.10 -4.04
C GLN A 207 12.26 1.57 -4.98
N ILE A 208 12.77 2.42 -5.87
CA ILE A 208 13.98 2.20 -6.67
C ILE A 208 14.91 3.33 -6.26
N GLY A 209 15.98 3.07 -5.52
CA GLY A 209 16.96 4.09 -5.14
C GLY A 209 17.61 4.74 -6.37
N VAL A 210 16.95 5.70 -7.01
CA VAL A 210 17.51 6.44 -8.14
C VAL A 210 18.41 7.54 -7.59
N SER A 211 19.57 7.12 -7.07
CA SER A 211 20.78 7.84 -7.43
C SER A 211 21.05 7.50 -8.90
N LYS A 212 21.52 8.47 -9.69
CA LYS A 212 21.93 8.25 -11.09
C LYS A 212 23.08 7.22 -11.14
N SER A 213 22.78 5.92 -11.17
CA SER A 213 23.65 4.87 -11.71
C SER A 213 22.96 3.51 -11.68
N LEU A 214 22.82 2.88 -12.86
CA LEU A 214 22.32 1.52 -13.11
C LEU A 214 20.86 1.24 -12.72
N LEU A 215 19.98 1.18 -13.73
CA LEU A 215 18.75 0.38 -13.64
C LEU A 215 19.19 -1.07 -13.39
N SER A 216 19.07 -1.56 -12.16
CA SER A 216 19.31 -2.95 -11.78
C SER A 216 17.99 -3.56 -11.28
N ASP A 217 17.43 -4.50 -12.02
CA ASP A 217 16.29 -5.29 -11.57
C ASP A 217 16.80 -6.44 -10.69
N LYS A 218 16.36 -6.50 -9.44
CA LYS A 218 16.70 -7.57 -8.49
C LYS A 218 15.71 -8.71 -8.60
N PHE A 219 16.15 -9.88 -9.07
CA PHE A 219 15.38 -11.11 -9.03
C PHE A 219 16.16 -12.20 -8.30
N ARG A 220 15.62 -12.72 -7.19
CA ARG A 220 16.22 -13.81 -6.38
C ARG A 220 17.74 -13.65 -6.12
N GLY A 221 18.16 -12.45 -5.71
CA GLY A 221 19.57 -12.16 -5.38
C GLY A 221 20.48 -11.94 -6.58
N THR A 222 19.98 -12.04 -7.82
CA THR A 222 20.71 -11.66 -9.03
C THR A 222 20.25 -10.28 -9.49
N GLU A 223 21.18 -9.34 -9.60
CA GLU A 223 20.94 -8.00 -10.16
C GLU A 223 21.16 -8.05 -11.68
N MET A 224 20.13 -7.77 -12.48
CA MET A 224 20.25 -7.60 -13.93
C MET A 224 20.23 -6.13 -14.27
N SER A 225 21.25 -5.63 -14.98
CA SER A 225 21.30 -4.21 -15.31
C SER A 225 21.28 -3.95 -16.82
N SER A 226 20.33 -3.11 -17.26
CA SER A 226 20.21 -2.73 -18.68
C SER A 226 21.48 -2.02 -19.17
N ARG A 227 21.92 -2.33 -20.39
CA ARG A 227 23.14 -1.77 -20.99
C ARG A 227 22.87 -1.04 -22.29
N PHE A 228 22.21 -1.71 -23.23
CA PHE A 228 21.98 -1.19 -24.57
C PHE A 228 20.59 -1.60 -25.07
N THR A 229 19.99 -0.77 -25.91
CA THR A 229 18.76 -1.06 -26.67
C THR A 229 19.09 -1.09 -28.14
N ASP A 230 18.43 -1.95 -28.90
CA ASP A 230 18.59 -2.09 -30.36
C ASP A 230 19.96 -2.59 -30.81
N TYR A 231 20.67 -3.32 -29.93
CA TYR A 231 21.95 -3.93 -30.22
C TYR A 231 22.05 -5.34 -29.64
N LEU A 232 22.80 -6.21 -30.31
CA LEU A 232 23.18 -7.53 -29.84
C LEU A 232 24.70 -7.75 -29.95
N PRO A 233 25.30 -8.60 -29.09
CA PRO A 233 26.65 -9.12 -29.28
C PRO A 233 26.82 -9.78 -30.66
N PHE A 234 27.97 -9.60 -31.31
CA PHE A 234 28.34 -10.37 -32.51
C PHE A 234 28.54 -11.86 -32.19
N GLU A 235 28.91 -12.19 -30.96
CA GLU A 235 29.00 -13.57 -30.52
C GLU A 235 27.61 -14.21 -30.45
N ALA A 236 27.49 -15.45 -30.91
CA ALA A 236 26.20 -16.16 -30.90
C ALA A 236 25.73 -16.42 -29.45
N PRO A 237 24.41 -16.30 -29.16
CA PRO A 237 23.88 -16.71 -27.88
C PRO A 237 24.04 -18.23 -27.70
N PHE A 238 24.32 -18.67 -26.48
CA PHE A 238 24.37 -20.11 -26.17
C PHE A 238 22.98 -20.70 -25.96
N LEU A 239 21.97 -19.85 -25.71
CA LEU A 239 20.57 -20.23 -25.63
C LEU A 239 19.69 -19.16 -26.28
N ASN A 240 18.79 -19.60 -27.16
CA ASN A 240 17.69 -18.81 -27.72
C ASN A 240 16.38 -19.54 -27.39
N ILE A 241 15.46 -18.87 -26.69
CA ILE A 241 14.18 -19.43 -26.27
C ILE A 241 13.10 -18.36 -26.20
N ALA A 242 11.85 -18.74 -26.49
CA ALA A 242 10.69 -17.88 -26.29
C ALA A 242 9.97 -18.24 -24.98
N THR A 243 9.59 -17.23 -24.20
CA THR A 243 8.89 -17.35 -22.91
C THR A 243 7.61 -16.51 -22.91
N VAL A 244 6.73 -16.69 -21.93
CA VAL A 244 5.49 -15.89 -21.83
C VAL A 244 5.71 -14.57 -21.08
N SER A 245 6.90 -14.34 -20.52
CA SER A 245 7.24 -13.11 -19.82
C SER A 245 8.74 -12.79 -19.79
N LYS A 246 9.07 -11.51 -19.62
CA LYS A 246 10.45 -11.04 -19.40
C LYS A 246 11.07 -11.62 -18.11
N ILE A 247 10.22 -11.92 -17.12
CA ILE A 247 10.65 -12.48 -15.83
C ILE A 247 11.20 -13.90 -16.03
N GLU A 248 10.55 -14.71 -16.86
CA GLU A 248 11.05 -16.05 -17.19
C GLU A 248 12.41 -16.00 -17.89
N CYS A 249 12.63 -15.04 -18.81
CA CYS A 249 13.96 -14.84 -19.41
C CYS A 249 15.04 -14.56 -18.34
N ALA A 250 14.72 -13.69 -17.37
CA ALA A 250 15.64 -13.32 -16.30
C ALA A 250 15.93 -14.52 -15.38
N LEU A 251 14.93 -15.35 -15.08
CA LEU A 251 15.08 -16.57 -14.29
C LEU A 251 16.00 -17.58 -14.99
N LEU A 252 15.79 -17.82 -16.29
CA LEU A 252 16.65 -18.72 -17.07
C LEU A 252 18.12 -18.29 -17.04
N CYS A 253 18.38 -16.98 -17.16
CA CYS A 253 19.73 -16.45 -17.06
C CYS A 253 20.29 -16.49 -15.63
N SER A 254 19.44 -16.34 -14.60
CA SER A 254 19.86 -16.45 -13.20
C SER A 254 20.23 -17.88 -12.81
N GLU A 255 19.49 -18.88 -13.29
CA GLU A 255 19.73 -20.30 -12.99
C GLU A 255 20.90 -20.88 -13.78
N SER A 256 21.21 -20.31 -14.94
CA SER A 256 22.39 -20.67 -15.72
C SER A 256 23.67 -20.11 -15.10
N SER A 257 24.64 -20.99 -14.78
CA SER A 257 25.97 -20.59 -14.31
C SER A 257 26.84 -19.95 -15.40
N THR A 258 26.47 -20.13 -16.67
CA THR A 258 27.19 -19.60 -17.84
C THR A 258 26.62 -18.27 -18.33
N CYS A 259 25.40 -17.90 -17.94
CA CYS A 259 24.78 -16.66 -18.40
C CYS A 259 25.39 -15.41 -17.77
N TYR A 260 25.80 -14.48 -18.64
CA TYR A 260 26.39 -13.20 -18.27
C TYR A 260 25.63 -12.01 -18.87
N ILE A 261 25.14 -12.15 -20.10
CA ILE A 261 24.29 -11.16 -20.77
C ILE A 261 22.98 -11.83 -21.18
N LEU A 262 21.88 -11.10 -21.04
CA LEU A 262 20.55 -11.49 -21.48
C LEU A 262 20.03 -10.43 -22.46
N ALA A 263 19.63 -10.81 -23.67
CA ALA A 263 18.85 -9.96 -24.55
C ALA A 263 17.38 -10.36 -24.50
N ILE A 264 16.50 -9.36 -24.50
CA ILE A 264 15.05 -9.57 -24.49
C ILE A 264 14.42 -8.76 -25.62
N LYS A 265 13.54 -9.39 -26.41
CA LYS A 265 12.69 -8.71 -27.38
C LYS A 265 11.24 -9.17 -27.22
N LEU A 266 10.29 -8.23 -27.29
CA LEU A 266 8.88 -8.59 -27.44
C LEU A 266 8.63 -8.95 -28.91
N ALA A 267 8.02 -10.11 -29.16
CA ALA A 267 7.54 -10.42 -30.49
C ALA A 267 6.33 -9.53 -30.81
N GLU A 268 6.39 -8.83 -31.94
CA GLU A 268 5.31 -7.93 -32.36
C GLU A 268 3.99 -8.69 -32.54
N GLY A 269 2.91 -8.17 -31.96
CA GLY A 269 1.58 -8.80 -32.02
C GLY A 269 1.47 -10.11 -31.22
N SER A 270 2.41 -10.37 -30.30
CA SER A 270 2.45 -11.61 -29.54
C SER A 270 2.62 -11.37 -28.03
N VAL A 271 2.17 -12.33 -27.23
CA VAL A 271 2.46 -12.42 -25.78
C VAL A 271 3.83 -13.07 -25.50
N TRP A 272 4.49 -13.57 -26.54
CA TRP A 272 5.79 -14.24 -26.40
C TRP A 272 6.94 -13.23 -26.35
N VAL A 273 7.90 -13.54 -25.49
CA VAL A 273 9.12 -12.78 -25.28
C VAL A 273 10.29 -13.65 -25.73
N GLU A 274 11.10 -13.15 -26.65
CA GLU A 274 12.31 -13.81 -27.09
C GLU A 274 13.47 -13.49 -26.14
N CYS A 275 14.13 -14.53 -25.64
CA CYS A 275 15.26 -14.46 -24.71
C CYS A 275 16.52 -15.02 -25.39
N LEU A 276 17.58 -14.21 -25.47
CA LEU A 276 18.90 -14.65 -25.92
C LEU A 276 19.88 -14.56 -24.75
N LEU A 277 20.46 -15.69 -24.34
CA LEU A 277 21.44 -15.73 -23.25
C LEU A 277 22.84 -15.89 -23.84
N TYR A 278 23.76 -15.08 -23.33
CA TYR A 278 25.15 -15.06 -23.74
C TYR A 278 26.09 -15.31 -22.58
N THR A 279 27.26 -15.86 -22.90
CA THR A 279 28.35 -16.05 -21.95
C THR A 279 29.10 -14.75 -21.70
N ILE A 280 30.11 -14.80 -20.84
CA ILE A 280 30.99 -13.65 -20.59
C ILE A 280 31.81 -13.24 -21.81
N ALA A 281 32.07 -14.14 -22.76
CA ALA A 281 32.84 -13.83 -23.97
C ALA A 281 32.12 -12.77 -24.84
N ALA A 282 30.79 -12.87 -24.93
CA ALA A 282 29.95 -11.91 -25.62
C ALA A 282 30.05 -10.48 -25.04
N ALA A 283 30.41 -10.33 -23.77
CA ALA A 283 30.59 -9.01 -23.13
C ALA A 283 31.80 -8.24 -23.66
N SER A 284 32.75 -8.92 -24.28
CA SER A 284 33.92 -8.32 -24.93
C SER A 284 33.78 -8.26 -26.46
N SER A 285 32.67 -8.76 -27.01
CA SER A 285 32.42 -8.73 -28.45
C SER A 285 31.93 -7.35 -28.92
N GLN A 286 32.12 -7.07 -30.21
CA GLN A 286 31.48 -5.91 -30.83
C GLN A 286 29.95 -6.06 -30.78
N LEU A 287 29.24 -4.94 -30.81
CA LEU A 287 27.79 -4.92 -30.94
C LEU A 287 27.39 -4.64 -32.39
N HIS A 288 26.33 -5.29 -32.86
CA HIS A 288 25.68 -4.95 -34.12
C HIS A 288 24.23 -4.51 -33.86
N SER A 289 23.70 -3.69 -34.76
CA SER A 289 22.32 -3.21 -34.64
C SER A 289 21.33 -4.36 -34.78
N ALA A 290 20.40 -4.42 -33.85
CA ALA A 290 19.34 -5.43 -33.76
C ALA A 290 18.10 -4.78 -33.11
N PRO A 291 17.26 -4.09 -33.89
CA PRO A 291 16.12 -3.35 -33.37
C PRO A 291 15.12 -4.21 -32.58
N GLY A 292 14.67 -3.66 -31.46
CA GLY A 292 13.68 -4.26 -30.55
C GLY A 292 14.27 -5.11 -29.42
N TYR A 293 15.58 -5.36 -29.40
CA TYR A 293 16.23 -6.04 -28.27
C TYR A 293 16.68 -5.06 -27.20
N THR A 294 16.56 -5.46 -25.93
CA THR A 294 17.20 -4.80 -24.79
C THR A 294 18.20 -5.76 -24.15
N LEU A 295 19.46 -5.32 -24.00
CA LEU A 295 20.53 -6.07 -23.35
C LEU A 295 20.59 -5.76 -21.86
N TYR A 296 20.67 -6.82 -21.06
CA TYR A 296 20.86 -6.82 -19.62
C TYR A 296 22.15 -7.55 -19.29
N ARG A 297 22.95 -7.00 -18.38
CA ARG A 297 24.13 -7.66 -17.82
C ARG A 297 23.81 -8.18 -16.44
N ARG A 298 24.14 -9.44 -16.19
CA ARG A 298 24.09 -10.03 -14.86
C ARG A 298 25.21 -9.46 -13.99
N LEU A 299 24.86 -8.86 -12.87
CA LEU A 299 25.76 -8.51 -11.79
C LEU A 299 25.79 -9.71 -10.82
N LYS A 300 26.99 -10.14 -10.46
CA LYS A 300 27.19 -11.17 -9.44
C LYS A 300 27.15 -10.55 -8.05
#